data_AF-A0A822B798-F1
#
_entry.id   AF-A0A822B798-F1
#
_cell.length_a   1.000
_cell.length_b   1.000
_cell.length_c   1.000
_cell.angle_alpha   90.00
_cell.angle_beta   90.00
_cell.angle_gamma   90.00
#
_symmetry.space_group_name_H-M   'P 1'
#
loop_
_entity.id
_entity.type
_entity.pdbx_description
1 polymer ?
#
loop_
_entity_poly.entity_id
_entity_poly.type
_entity_poly.pdbx_seq_one_letter_code
_entity_poly.pdbx_strand_id
1 'polypeptide(L)'
;MSGSRSQGFLALFSGDTGEIKSEVREQINDKVAEWREEGKAEIVPGVLFIDEVHMLDIECFSFLNRALESDMAPILIMATNRGITKIRGTNQQSPHGIPIDLLDRLLIITTKPYEADEIKQILKIR
;
A
#
# COMPACT_ATOMS: atom_id res chain seq x y z
N MET A 1 38.20 12.22 -2.55
CA MET A 1 38.43 10.84 -2.05
C MET A 1 37.44 10.64 -0.92
N SER A 2 36.47 9.74 -0.88
CA SER A 2 35.84 8.78 -1.80
C SER A 2 34.40 8.68 -1.25
N GLY A 3 33.35 8.91 -2.04
CA GLY A 3 32.68 7.82 -2.77
C GLY A 3 31.49 7.25 -1.98
N SER A 4 30.39 8.00 -1.84
CA SER A 4 29.10 7.44 -1.35
C SER A 4 28.08 7.19 -2.49
N ARG A 5 28.56 7.07 -3.74
CA ARG A 5 27.72 7.29 -4.93
C ARG A 5 27.57 6.11 -5.90
N SER A 6 27.83 4.87 -5.48
CA SER A 6 27.59 3.70 -6.36
C SER A 6 26.85 2.53 -5.72
N GLN A 7 26.56 2.53 -4.42
CA GLN A 7 25.95 1.37 -3.73
C GLN A 7 24.44 1.45 -3.48
N GLY A 8 23.80 2.62 -3.56
CA GLY A 8 22.37 2.75 -3.26
C GLY A 8 21.46 2.08 -4.30
N PHE A 9 21.85 2.10 -5.58
CA PHE A 9 21.08 1.47 -6.65
C PHE A 9 21.14 -0.07 -6.56
N LEU A 10 22.31 -0.64 -6.24
CA LEU A 10 22.44 -2.09 -6.06
C LEU A 10 21.77 -2.60 -4.77
N ALA A 11 21.77 -1.79 -3.70
CA ALA A 11 21.12 -2.13 -2.43
C ALA A 11 19.61 -2.34 -2.59
N LEU A 12 18.94 -1.56 -3.45
CA LEU A 12 17.53 -1.73 -3.81
C LEU A 12 17.23 -3.13 -4.39
N PHE A 13 18.22 -3.78 -4.99
CA PHE A 13 18.09 -5.12 -5.58
C PHE A 13 18.70 -6.24 -4.71
N SER A 14 19.55 -5.91 -3.74
CA SER A 14 20.18 -6.90 -2.85
C SER A 14 19.42 -7.11 -1.54
N GLY A 15 18.36 -6.34 -1.28
CA GLY A 15 17.60 -6.40 -0.02
C GLY A 15 18.36 -5.86 1.19
N ASP A 16 19.54 -5.29 0.99
CA ASP A 16 20.44 -4.76 2.03
C ASP A 16 20.22 -3.26 2.26
N THR A 17 19.12 -2.72 1.75
CA THR A 17 18.62 -1.42 2.21
C THR A 17 18.08 -1.61 3.61
N GLY A 18 18.94 -1.38 4.61
CA GLY A 18 18.50 -1.21 5.99
C GLY A 18 17.48 -0.08 6.13
N GLU A 19 17.00 0.12 7.36
CA GLU A 19 16.06 1.19 7.68
C GLU A 19 16.59 2.56 7.21
N ILE A 20 15.84 3.22 6.33
CA ILE A 20 16.18 4.58 5.90
C ILE A 20 15.90 5.52 7.07
N LYS A 21 16.96 6.14 7.60
CA LYS A 21 16.90 7.15 8.67
C LYS A 21 15.89 8.26 8.34
N SER A 22 15.12 8.66 9.35
CA SER A 22 14.09 9.71 9.21
C SER A 22 14.64 11.01 8.63
N GLU A 23 15.82 11.45 9.08
CA GLU A 23 16.50 12.66 8.57
C GLU A 23 16.71 12.63 7.04
N VAL A 24 17.04 11.45 6.49
CA VAL A 24 17.22 11.30 5.03
C VAL A 24 15.88 11.38 4.32
N ARG A 25 14.81 10.83 4.91
CA ARG A 25 13.46 10.93 4.34
C ARG A 25 12.97 12.38 4.31
N GLU A 26 13.17 13.12 5.40
CA GLU A 26 12.80 14.54 5.50
C GLU A 26 13.55 15.38 4.46
N GLN A 27 14.87 15.22 4.34
CA GLN A 27 15.67 15.93 3.33
C GLN A 27 15.23 15.64 1.89
N ILE A 28 14.75 14.42 1.61
CA ILE A 28 14.22 14.07 0.29
C ILE A 28 12.83 14.69 0.09
N ASN A 29 11.96 14.64 1.11
CA ASN A 29 10.64 15.25 1.04
C ASN A 29 10.72 16.76 0.78
N ASP A 30 11.62 17.47 1.46
CA ASP A 30 11.79 18.92 1.27
C ASP A 30 12.24 19.27 -0.15
N LYS A 31 13.19 18.49 -0.70
CA LYS A 31 13.65 18.69 -2.09
C LYS A 31 12.57 18.40 -3.12
N VAL A 32 11.77 17.35 -2.91
CA VAL A 32 10.66 17.01 -3.79
C VAL A 32 9.58 18.09 -3.73
N ALA A 33 9.32 18.65 -2.54
CA ALA A 33 8.40 19.78 -2.37
C ALA A 33 8.91 21.04 -3.08
N GLU A 34 10.20 21.40 -2.91
CA GLU A 34 10.83 22.51 -3.61
C GLU A 34 10.71 22.37 -5.14
N TRP A 35 11.06 21.20 -5.69
CA TRP A 35 10.95 20.96 -7.13
C TRP A 35 9.52 21.01 -7.65
N ARG A 36 8.54 20.64 -6.82
CA ARG A 36 7.12 20.78 -7.16
C ARG A 36 6.71 22.25 -7.20
N GLU A 37 7.12 23.05 -6.20
CA GLU A 37 6.81 24.49 -6.13
C GLU A 37 7.47 25.29 -7.27
N GLU A 38 8.70 24.93 -7.64
CA GLU A 38 9.43 25.52 -8.76
C GLU A 38 8.92 25.07 -10.14
N GLY A 39 7.98 24.13 -10.20
CA GLY A 39 7.46 23.55 -11.45
C GLY A 39 8.46 22.67 -12.20
N LYS A 40 9.52 22.19 -11.53
CA LYS A 40 10.53 21.27 -12.10
C LYS A 40 10.09 19.81 -12.06
N ALA A 41 9.14 19.47 -11.18
CA ALA A 41 8.61 18.12 -11.02
C ALA A 41 7.10 18.13 -10.74
N GLU A 42 6.44 17.04 -11.09
CA GLU A 42 5.04 16.77 -10.76
C GLU A 42 4.98 15.47 -9.95
N ILE A 43 4.12 15.45 -8.92
CA ILE A 43 3.88 14.26 -8.12
C ILE A 43 2.66 13.54 -8.70
N VAL A 44 2.86 12.28 -9.08
CA VAL A 44 1.79 11.42 -9.59
C VAL A 44 1.47 10.35 -8.54
N PRO A 45 0.30 10.40 -7.88
CA PRO A 45 -0.12 9.35 -6.96
C PRO A 45 -0.24 8.01 -7.67
N GLY A 46 0.38 6.97 -7.09
CA GLY A 46 0.34 5.61 -7.63
C GLY A 46 -0.87 4.80 -7.14
N VAL A 47 -0.78 3.48 -7.30
CA VAL A 47 -1.72 2.51 -6.73
C VAL A 47 -0.95 1.60 -5.79
N LEU A 48 -1.44 1.45 -4.55
CA LEU A 48 -0.95 0.47 -3.59
C LEU A 48 -1.97 -0.66 -3.50
N PHE A 49 -1.59 -1.85 -3.94
CA PHE A 49 -2.41 -3.05 -3.82
C PHE A 49 -1.93 -3.91 -2.65
N ILE A 50 -2.83 -4.23 -1.72
CA ILE A 50 -2.56 -5.13 -0.59
C ILE A 50 -3.50 -6.34 -0.71
N ASP A 51 -2.92 -7.50 -1.01
CA ASP A 51 -3.64 -8.77 -0.94
C ASP A 51 -3.70 -9.30 0.49
N GLU A 52 -4.68 -10.16 0.76
CA GLU A 52 -4.91 -10.79 2.07
C GLU A 52 -4.91 -9.80 3.25
N VAL A 53 -5.57 -8.64 3.09
CA VAL A 53 -5.48 -7.53 4.07
C VAL A 53 -5.89 -7.91 5.50
N HIS A 54 -6.71 -8.96 5.66
CA HIS A 54 -7.07 -9.51 6.98
C HIS A 54 -5.86 -10.05 7.78
N MET A 55 -4.69 -10.17 7.15
CA MET A 55 -3.44 -10.53 7.80
C MET A 55 -2.75 -9.35 8.50
N LEU A 56 -3.18 -8.11 8.26
CA LEU A 56 -2.70 -6.93 8.98
C LEU A 56 -3.27 -6.86 10.40
N ASP A 57 -2.52 -6.22 11.30
CA ASP A 57 -2.97 -5.90 12.65
C ASP A 57 -3.51 -4.47 12.79
N ILE A 58 -4.05 -4.17 13.97
CA ILE A 58 -4.64 -2.87 14.27
C ILE A 58 -3.65 -1.70 14.14
N GLU A 59 -2.36 -1.92 14.36
CA GLU A 59 -1.34 -0.89 14.24
C GLU A 59 -1.10 -0.56 12.76
N CYS A 60 -1.03 -1.58 11.91
CA CYS A 60 -0.95 -1.43 10.46
C CYS A 60 -2.16 -0.66 9.91
N PHE A 61 -3.38 -0.98 10.35
CA PHE A 61 -4.58 -0.24 9.93
C PHE A 61 -4.57 1.21 10.41
N SER A 62 -4.09 1.46 11.63
CA SER A 62 -3.92 2.83 12.15
C SER A 62 -2.93 3.64 11.33
N PHE A 63 -1.82 3.01 10.90
CA PHE A 63 -0.85 3.63 9.99
C PHE A 63 -1.48 3.95 8.63
N LEU A 64 -2.21 3.00 8.04
CA LEU A 64 -2.89 3.20 6.75
C LEU A 64 -3.91 4.34 6.83
N ASN A 65 -4.74 4.38 7.87
CA ASN A 65 -5.68 5.46 8.11
C ASN A 65 -4.98 6.83 8.09
N ARG A 66 -3.87 6.97 8.82
CA ARG A 66 -3.11 8.23 8.86
C ARG A 66 -2.46 8.55 7.50
N ALA A 67 -1.93 7.54 6.81
CA ALA A 67 -1.28 7.73 5.52
C ALA A 67 -2.27 8.19 4.43
N LEU A 68 -3.51 7.70 4.49
CA LEU A 68 -4.58 8.07 3.57
C LEU A 68 -5.13 9.49 3.77
N GLU A 69 -4.82 10.16 4.89
CA GLU A 69 -5.17 11.58 5.09
C GLU A 69 -4.28 12.53 4.26
N SER A 70 -3.18 12.03 3.68
CA SER A 70 -2.30 12.86 2.85
C SER A 70 -2.92 13.06 1.46
N ASP A 71 -2.91 14.30 0.96
CA ASP A 71 -3.31 14.62 -0.42
C ASP A 71 -2.47 13.88 -1.48
N MET A 72 -1.27 13.43 -1.10
CA MET A 72 -0.34 12.68 -1.96
C MET A 72 -0.45 11.16 -1.78
N ALA A 73 -1.45 10.69 -1.04
CA ALA A 73 -1.65 9.27 -0.82
C ALA A 73 -1.95 8.55 -2.15
N PRO A 74 -1.35 7.37 -2.39
CA PRO A 74 -1.73 6.55 -3.54
C PRO A 74 -3.16 6.02 -3.36
N ILE A 75 -3.78 5.60 -4.47
CA ILE A 75 -5.04 4.87 -4.42
C ILE A 75 -4.77 3.52 -3.75
N LEU A 76 -5.42 3.27 -2.62
CA LEU A 76 -5.33 2.01 -1.90
C LEU A 76 -6.40 1.03 -2.42
N ILE A 77 -5.95 -0.13 -2.90
CA ILE A 77 -6.81 -1.25 -3.26
C ILE A 77 -6.46 -2.41 -2.33
N MET A 78 -7.48 -2.97 -1.66
CA MET A 78 -7.30 -4.08 -0.74
C MET A 78 -8.14 -5.26 -1.18
N ALA A 79 -7.58 -6.47 -1.04
CA ALA A 79 -8.28 -7.71 -1.32
C ALA A 79 -8.32 -8.62 -0.08
N THR A 80 -9.43 -9.34 0.06
CA THR A 80 -9.61 -10.33 1.12
C THR A 80 -10.59 -11.40 0.69
N ASN A 81 -10.31 -12.64 1.08
CA ASN A 81 -11.19 -13.79 0.91
C ASN A 81 -11.93 -14.16 2.21
N ARG A 82 -11.80 -13.34 3.29
CA ARG A 82 -12.46 -13.56 4.57
C ARG A 82 -13.73 -12.72 4.66
N GLY A 83 -14.84 -13.35 5.05
CA GLY A 83 -16.13 -12.69 5.29
C GLY A 83 -16.16 -11.94 6.63
N ILE A 84 -16.20 -12.67 7.74
CA ILE A 84 -16.07 -12.12 9.10
C ILE A 84 -14.83 -12.76 9.72
N THR A 85 -13.94 -11.93 10.29
CA THR A 85 -12.75 -12.44 10.98
C THR A 85 -12.31 -11.47 12.08
N LYS A 86 -11.43 -11.94 12.94
CA LYS A 86 -10.86 -11.17 14.03
C LYS A 86 -9.86 -10.14 13.50
N ILE A 87 -9.93 -8.91 13.98
CA ILE A 87 -8.89 -7.90 13.73
C ILE A 87 -7.66 -8.31 14.54
N ARG A 88 -6.54 -8.60 13.87
CA ARG A 88 -5.31 -9.06 14.55
C ARG A 88 -4.80 -7.98 15.51
N GLY A 89 -4.29 -8.42 16.66
CA GLY A 89 -3.90 -7.53 17.76
C GLY A 89 -5.05 -7.12 18.70
N THR A 90 -6.32 -7.45 18.39
CA THR A 90 -7.47 -7.15 19.27
C THR A 90 -8.20 -8.44 19.67
N ASN A 91 -9.37 -8.35 20.33
CA ASN A 91 -10.31 -9.46 20.52
C ASN A 91 -11.65 -9.27 19.76
N GLN A 92 -11.71 -8.30 18.87
CA GLN A 92 -12.94 -7.91 18.18
C GLN A 92 -13.04 -8.60 16.82
N GLN A 93 -14.25 -9.02 16.45
CA GLN A 93 -14.56 -9.51 15.10
C GLN A 93 -15.13 -8.37 14.27
N SER A 94 -14.78 -8.34 12.99
CA SER A 94 -15.24 -7.33 12.04
C SER A 94 -15.40 -7.93 10.64
N PRO A 95 -16.29 -7.41 9.79
CA PRO A 95 -16.30 -7.76 8.38
C PRO A 95 -14.90 -7.55 7.78
N HIS A 96 -14.45 -8.55 7.03
CA HIS A 96 -13.16 -8.59 6.36
C HIS A 96 -11.92 -8.49 7.27
N GLY A 97 -12.08 -8.45 8.59
CA GLY A 97 -10.97 -8.28 9.53
C GLY A 97 -10.44 -6.86 9.59
N ILE A 98 -11.20 -5.88 9.10
CA ILE A 98 -10.82 -4.48 9.00
C ILE A 98 -11.55 -3.68 10.08
N PRO A 99 -10.91 -2.71 10.76
CA PRO A 99 -11.58 -1.79 11.69
C PRO A 99 -12.76 -1.06 11.02
N ILE A 100 -13.87 -0.89 11.76
CA ILE A 100 -15.12 -0.33 11.21
C ILE A 100 -14.91 1.09 10.68
N ASP A 101 -14.10 1.90 11.36
CA ASP A 101 -13.74 3.26 10.97
C ASP A 101 -13.04 3.33 9.60
N LEU A 102 -12.17 2.37 9.29
CA LEU A 102 -11.57 2.27 7.97
C LEU A 102 -12.59 1.71 6.97
N LEU A 103 -13.36 0.70 7.35
CA LEU A 103 -14.36 0.05 6.49
C LEU A 103 -15.41 1.03 5.96
N ASP A 104 -15.88 1.95 6.80
CA ASP A 104 -16.86 2.99 6.43
C ASP A 104 -16.32 3.97 5.37
N ARG A 105 -15.00 4.01 5.17
CA ARG A 105 -14.32 4.85 4.16
C ARG A 105 -14.03 4.09 2.86
N LEU A 106 -14.30 2.79 2.81
CA LEU A 106 -13.97 1.94 1.65
C LEU A 106 -15.19 1.73 0.74
N LEU A 107 -14.91 1.69 -0.56
CA LEU A 107 -15.84 1.14 -1.54
C LEU A 107 -15.61 -0.37 -1.65
N ILE A 108 -16.59 -1.17 -1.22
CA ILE A 108 -16.51 -2.64 -1.28
C ILE A 108 -17.02 -3.11 -2.65
N ILE A 109 -16.16 -3.79 -3.40
CA ILE A 109 -16.50 -4.45 -4.66
C ILE A 109 -16.46 -5.96 -4.44
N THR A 110 -17.59 -6.63 -4.64
CA THR A 110 -17.68 -8.09 -4.53
C THR A 110 -17.45 -8.73 -5.89
N THR A 111 -16.50 -9.65 -5.96
CA THR A 111 -16.27 -10.48 -7.15
C THR A 111 -17.14 -11.73 -7.07
N LYS A 112 -17.49 -12.28 -8.24
CA LYS A 112 -18.22 -13.54 -8.36
C LYS A 112 -17.29 -14.63 -8.90
N PRO A 113 -17.49 -15.91 -8.55
CA PRO A 113 -16.82 -17.00 -9.23
C PRO A 113 -17.11 -16.96 -10.73
N TYR A 114 -16.14 -17.35 -11.54
CA TYR A 114 -16.32 -17.46 -12.99
C TYR A 114 -17.26 -18.61 -13.35
N GLU A 115 -18.08 -18.41 -14.36
CA GLU A 115 -18.90 -19.45 -14.98
C GLU A 115 -18.05 -20.39 -15.86
N ALA A 116 -18.56 -21.60 -16.13
CA ALA A 116 -17.81 -22.61 -16.88
C ALA A 116 -17.33 -22.11 -18.26
N ASP A 117 -18.12 -21.29 -18.94
CA ASP A 117 -17.76 -20.73 -20.24
C ASP A 117 -16.72 -19.61 -20.15
N GLU A 118 -16.75 -18.80 -19.08
CA GLU A 118 -15.71 -17.80 -18.79
C GLU A 118 -14.38 -18.49 -18.46
N ILE A 119 -14.41 -19.58 -17.67
CA ILE A 119 -13.22 -20.39 -17.37
C ILE A 119 -12.60 -20.93 -18.66
N LYS A 120 -13.41 -21.47 -19.58
CA LYS A 120 -12.92 -21.93 -20.89
C LYS A 120 -12.27 -20.80 -21.69
N GLN A 121 -12.80 -19.58 -21.64
CA GLN A 121 -12.20 -18.42 -22.32
C GLN A 121 -10.87 -18.02 -21.69
N ILE A 122 -10.79 -17.97 -20.36
CA ILE A 122 -9.55 -17.65 -19.64
C ILE A 122 -8.45 -18.66 -19.99
N LEU A 123 -8.79 -19.96 -19.99
CA LEU A 123 -7.86 -21.04 -20.34
C LEU A 123 -7.41 -21.03 -21.81
N LYS A 124 -8.12 -20.35 -22.72
CA LYS A 124 -7.69 -20.21 -24.13
C LYS A 124 -6.67 -19.08 -24.32
N ILE A 125 -6.69 -18.07 -23.46
CA ILE A 125 -5.81 -16.90 -23.54
C ILE A 125 -4.45 -17.16 -22.88
N ARG A 126 -4.40 -18.10 -21.92
CA ARG A 126 -3.20 -18.53 -21.19
C ARG A 126 -2.60 -19.78 -21.81
#